data_AF-A0ABD1DSM9-F1
#
_entry.id   AF-A0ABD1DSM9-F1
#
_cell.length_a   1.000
_cell.length_b   1.000
_cell.length_c   1.000
_cell.angle_alpha   90.00
_cell.angle_beta   90.00
_cell.angle_gamma   90.00
#
_symmetry.space_group_name_H-M   'P 1'
#
loop_
_entity.id
_entity.type
_entity.pdbx_description
1 polymer ?
#
loop_
_entity_poly.entity_id
_entity_poly.type
_entity_poly.pdbx_seq_one_letter_code
_entity_poly.pdbx_strand_id
1 'polypeptide(L)'
;PQLLLLTVTGVFKERKPAVINEPYRSFQRSLVIVPGATGGFCIRNEVIHINNTTRLQDEKAFKDPVSSQGFAPSAASASTSAALPAPTAAAVPVLPGGAPDDNTKLQMVQAMATQSNMNLEWSRKCLEETNWDYERAAFAFSELHKQNRIPPEAFVKP
;
A
#
# COMPACT_ATOMS: atom_id res chain seq x y z
N PRO A 1 9.13 13.22 -33.02
CA PRO A 1 9.81 13.61 -31.76
C PRO A 1 9.84 12.39 -30.83
N GLN A 2 11.00 11.98 -30.34
CA GLN A 2 11.09 10.84 -29.43
C GLN A 2 10.87 11.33 -27.99
N LEU A 3 9.83 10.81 -27.36
CA LEU A 3 9.41 11.14 -26.01
C LEU A 3 9.71 9.95 -25.09
N LEU A 4 10.30 10.19 -23.93
CA LEU A 4 10.47 9.20 -22.87
C LEU A 4 9.58 9.59 -21.70
N LEU A 5 8.68 8.69 -21.30
CA LEU A 5 7.90 8.81 -20.07
C LEU A 5 8.51 7.88 -19.02
N LEU A 6 9.00 8.45 -17.92
CA LEU A 6 9.63 7.71 -16.83
C LEU A 6 8.86 7.94 -15.53
N THR A 7 8.43 6.87 -14.87
CA THR A 7 7.90 6.94 -13.50
C THR A 7 8.84 6.23 -12.55
N VAL A 8 9.24 6.94 -11.48
CA VAL A 8 10.13 6.44 -10.44
C VAL A 8 9.36 6.45 -9.12
N THR A 9 9.33 5.32 -8.43
CA THR A 9 8.75 5.19 -7.09
C THR A 9 9.84 4.82 -6.10
N GLY A 10 9.78 5.36 -4.89
CA GLY A 10 10.75 5.01 -3.87
C GLY A 10 10.43 5.61 -2.51
N VAL A 11 11.39 5.47 -1.60
CA VAL A 11 11.35 6.03 -0.25
C VAL A 11 12.61 6.89 -0.05
N PHE A 12 12.47 8.04 0.61
CA PHE A 12 13.60 8.90 0.97
C PHE A 12 13.49 9.37 2.43
N LYS A 13 14.63 9.73 3.01
CA LYS A 13 14.73 10.31 4.35
C LYS A 13 14.73 11.83 4.27
N GLU A 14 13.79 12.49 4.93
CA GLU A 14 13.67 13.95 4.94
C GLU A 14 14.63 14.54 5.99
N ARG A 15 15.72 15.17 5.53
CA ARG A 15 16.69 15.80 6.44
C ARG A 15 16.21 17.17 6.90
N LYS A 16 15.96 17.32 8.20
CA LYS A 16 15.64 18.61 8.83
C LYS A 16 16.62 18.88 9.97
N PRO A 17 17.32 20.02 9.99
CA PRO A 17 18.37 20.29 10.97
C PRO A 17 17.89 20.31 12.43
N ALA A 18 16.58 20.47 12.68
CA ALA A 18 15.99 20.58 14.02
C ALA A 18 15.16 19.35 14.46
N VAL A 19 15.10 18.28 13.67
CA VAL A 19 14.28 17.11 13.98
C VAL A 19 15.17 15.91 14.29
N ILE A 20 15.06 15.39 15.51
CA ILE A 20 15.84 14.24 15.99
C ILE A 20 15.51 12.97 15.17
N ASN A 21 14.24 12.81 14.79
CA ASN A 21 13.76 11.73 13.94
C ASN A 21 13.41 12.25 12.54
N GLU A 22 14.38 12.14 11.62
CA GLU A 22 14.16 12.43 10.20
C GLU A 22 13.13 11.45 9.61
N PRO A 23 11.91 11.92 9.24
CA PRO A 23 10.85 11.02 8.81
C PRO A 23 11.16 10.46 7.43
N TYR A 24 10.71 9.23 7.19
CA TYR A 24 10.67 8.66 5.85
C TYR A 24 9.43 9.13 5.11
N ARG A 25 9.60 9.33 3.80
CA ARG A 25 8.53 9.70 2.86
C ARG A 25 8.59 8.77 1.67
N SER A 26 7.44 8.29 1.23
CA SER A 26 7.34 7.61 -0.05
C SER A 26 7.08 8.65 -1.13
N PHE A 27 7.57 8.39 -2.34
CA PHE A 27 7.31 9.26 -3.47
C PHE A 27 6.99 8.46 -4.74
N GLN A 28 6.21 9.09 -5.60
CA GLN A 28 6.04 8.72 -7.01
C GLN A 28 6.32 9.95 -7.86
N ARG A 29 7.32 9.86 -8.73
CA ARG A 29 7.77 10.93 -9.61
C ARG A 29 7.62 10.51 -11.06
N SER A 30 6.79 11.22 -11.81
CA SER A 30 6.57 11.00 -13.25
C SER A 30 7.21 12.13 -14.05
N LEU A 31 8.04 11.77 -15.02
CA LEU A 31 8.88 12.67 -15.81
C LEU A 31 8.56 12.48 -17.30
N VAL A 32 8.32 13.59 -17.99
CA VAL A 32 8.28 13.65 -19.45
C VAL A 32 9.63 14.17 -19.93
N ILE A 33 10.39 13.31 -20.58
CA ILE A 33 11.78 13.53 -20.97
C ILE A 33 11.89 13.58 -22.50
N VAL A 34 12.66 14.52 -23.01
CA VAL A 34 13.03 14.60 -24.43
C VAL A 34 14.55 14.57 -24.59
N PRO A 35 15.09 14.11 -25.73
CA PRO A 35 16.50 14.27 -26.05
C PRO A 35 16.91 15.74 -26.02
N GLY A 36 18.03 16.03 -25.36
CA GLY A 36 18.67 17.34 -25.36
C GLY A 36 19.55 17.54 -26.60
N ALA A 37 19.79 18.81 -26.96
CA ALA A 37 20.56 19.16 -28.17
C ALA A 37 22.01 18.63 -28.16
N THR A 38 22.59 18.38 -26.99
CA THR A 38 23.97 17.94 -26.80
C THR A 38 24.08 16.46 -26.42
N GLY A 39 23.07 15.64 -26.73
CA GLY A 39 23.08 14.19 -26.45
C GLY A 39 22.67 13.80 -25.02
N GLY A 40 22.26 14.76 -24.20
CA GLY A 40 21.68 14.52 -22.87
C GLY A 40 20.16 14.34 -22.90
N PHE A 41 19.53 14.44 -21.73
CA PHE A 41 18.08 14.41 -21.56
C PHE A 41 17.58 15.71 -20.94
N CYS A 42 16.41 16.19 -21.38
CA CYS A 42 15.75 17.38 -20.85
C CYS A 42 14.37 17.00 -20.31
N ILE A 43 14.10 17.31 -19.04
CA ILE A 43 12.78 17.13 -18.43
C ILE A 43 11.89 18.30 -18.85
N ARG A 44 10.82 18.00 -19.57
CA ARG A 44 9.83 18.99 -20.05
C ARG A 44 8.64 19.14 -19.13
N ASN A 45 8.24 18.05 -18.46
CA ASN A 45 7.19 18.08 -17.46
C ASN A 45 7.53 17.13 -16.32
N GLU A 46 7.13 17.51 -15.11
CA GLU A 46 7.33 16.72 -13.90
C GLU A 46 6.09 16.79 -13.03
N VAL A 47 5.71 15.64 -12.46
CA VAL A 47 4.76 15.55 -11.35
C VAL A 47 5.37 14.69 -10.27
N ILE A 48 5.37 15.18 -9.04
CA ILE A 48 5.82 14.44 -7.85
C ILE A 48 4.69 14.37 -6.82
N HIS A 49 4.42 13.16 -6.35
CA HIS A 49 3.53 12.91 -5.22
C HIS A 49 4.39 12.43 -4.06
N ILE A 50 4.25 13.08 -2.90
CA ILE A 50 4.96 12.74 -1.67
C ILE A 50 3.92 12.34 -0.64
N ASN A 51 4.08 11.15 -0.06
CA ASN A 51 3.18 10.61 0.95
C ASN A 51 3.98 10.19 2.20
N ASN A 52 3.25 9.97 3.30
CA ASN A 52 3.79 9.19 4.41
C ASN A 52 4.16 7.78 3.91
N THR A 53 5.18 7.19 4.50
CA THR A 53 5.48 5.77 4.30
C THR A 53 4.44 4.90 4.97
N THR A 54 4.26 3.69 4.43
CA THR A 54 3.58 2.62 5.13
C THR A 54 4.53 1.97 6.14
N ARG A 55 3.99 1.29 7.16
CA ARG A 55 4.78 0.54 8.14
C ARG A 55 5.77 -0.44 7.48
N LEU A 56 5.34 -1.15 6.44
CA LEU A 56 6.19 -2.09 5.70
C LEU A 56 7.35 -1.39 4.97
N GLN A 57 7.11 -0.19 4.46
CA GLN A 57 8.17 0.62 3.83
C GLN A 57 9.17 1.09 4.88
N ASP A 58 8.72 1.55 6.04
CA ASP A 58 9.62 1.93 7.15
C ASP A 58 10.46 0.74 7.64
N GLU A 59 9.83 -0.42 7.78
CA GLU A 59 10.48 -1.64 8.22
C GLU A 59 11.47 -2.22 7.20
N LYS A 60 11.44 -1.82 5.93
CA LYS A 60 12.35 -2.34 4.89
C LYS A 60 13.33 -1.29 4.37
N ALA A 61 13.01 -0.01 4.49
CA ALA A 61 13.81 1.07 3.96
C ALA A 61 15.20 1.09 4.62
N PHE A 62 16.25 1.21 3.79
CA PHE A 62 17.63 1.38 4.22
C PHE A 62 18.19 0.29 5.15
N LYS A 63 17.62 -0.93 5.14
CA LYS A 63 18.18 -2.09 5.85
C LYS A 63 19.13 -2.89 4.94
N ASP A 64 20.28 -3.30 5.48
CA ASP A 64 21.23 -4.13 4.76
C ASP A 64 20.65 -5.53 4.44
N PRO A 65 20.88 -6.08 3.24
CA PRO A 65 20.31 -7.36 2.81
C PRO A 65 20.90 -8.62 3.50
N VAL A 66 21.55 -8.50 4.67
CA VAL A 66 22.27 -9.61 5.31
C VAL A 66 21.36 -10.52 6.18
N SER A 67 20.05 -10.32 6.21
CA SER A 67 19.15 -11.18 7.03
C SER A 67 17.86 -11.61 6.35
N SER A 68 17.88 -11.85 5.04
CA SER A 68 16.83 -12.63 4.39
C SER A 68 17.45 -13.59 3.37
N GLN A 69 17.72 -14.81 3.83
CA GLN A 69 17.97 -15.95 2.95
C GLN A 69 16.81 -16.10 1.97
N GLY A 70 17.17 -16.14 0.68
CA GLY A 70 16.47 -16.88 -0.37
C GLY A 70 15.23 -16.22 -0.95
N PHE A 71 15.40 -15.38 -1.98
CA PHE A 71 14.44 -15.33 -3.08
C PHE A 71 15.18 -15.25 -4.41
N ALA A 72 14.94 -16.25 -5.25
CA ALA A 72 15.44 -16.35 -6.61
C ALA A 72 14.94 -15.17 -7.48
N PRO A 73 15.69 -14.77 -8.52
CA PRO A 73 15.25 -13.71 -9.41
C PRO A 73 14.12 -14.23 -10.31
N SER A 74 12.88 -13.77 -10.07
CA SER A 74 11.84 -13.86 -11.09
C SER A 74 12.03 -12.71 -12.07
N ALA A 75 12.54 -13.05 -13.24
CA ALA A 75 12.56 -12.16 -14.39
C ALA A 75 11.11 -11.94 -14.88
N ALA A 76 10.67 -10.69 -14.96
CA ALA A 76 9.45 -10.33 -15.67
C ALA A 76 9.67 -9.04 -16.46
N SER A 77 10.14 -9.27 -17.69
CA SER A 77 9.79 -8.63 -18.95
C SER A 77 9.10 -7.26 -18.93
N ALA A 78 9.77 -6.31 -19.55
CA ALA A 78 9.19 -5.10 -20.09
C ALA A 78 8.06 -5.41 -21.08
N SER A 79 6.94 -4.67 -20.97
CA SER A 79 6.13 -4.35 -22.14
C SER A 79 5.37 -3.03 -21.92
N THR A 80 5.63 -2.11 -22.85
CA THR A 80 4.94 -0.87 -23.10
C THR A 80 3.55 -1.11 -23.69
N SER A 81 2.52 -0.39 -23.23
CA SER A 81 1.61 0.33 -24.15
C SER A 81 0.71 1.30 -23.40
N ALA A 82 0.43 2.41 -24.08
CA ALA A 82 -0.40 3.52 -23.66
C ALA A 82 -1.90 3.20 -23.71
N ALA A 83 -2.69 3.83 -22.83
CA ALA A 83 -3.90 4.59 -23.18
C ALA A 83 -4.59 5.15 -21.92
N LEU A 84 -4.83 6.46 -21.90
CA LEU A 84 -5.98 7.07 -21.21
C LEU A 84 -7.26 6.68 -21.98
N PRO A 85 -8.41 6.50 -21.31
CA PRO A 85 -9.28 7.65 -21.04
C PRO A 85 -9.91 7.67 -19.65
N ALA A 86 -10.42 8.84 -19.29
CA ALA A 86 -11.09 9.18 -18.06
C ALA A 86 -12.57 8.71 -18.02
N PRO A 87 -13.36 9.16 -17.02
CA PRO A 87 -14.12 8.34 -16.08
C PRO A 87 -15.50 7.91 -16.63
N THR A 88 -16.09 6.83 -16.11
CA THR A 88 -17.54 6.69 -15.82
C THR A 88 -17.78 5.39 -15.05
N ALA A 89 -18.79 5.44 -14.20
CA ALA A 89 -19.33 4.44 -13.31
C ALA A 89 -19.56 3.03 -13.87
N ALA A 90 -19.64 2.12 -12.89
CA ALA A 90 -20.45 0.92 -12.82
C ALA A 90 -19.90 -0.40 -13.41
N ALA A 91 -20.20 -1.44 -12.62
CA ALA A 91 -20.24 -2.87 -12.93
C ALA A 91 -18.91 -3.65 -12.84
N VAL A 92 -18.82 -4.39 -11.72
CA VAL A 92 -18.29 -5.76 -11.56
C VAL A 92 -17.90 -6.52 -12.83
N PRO A 93 -16.82 -7.31 -12.73
CA PRO A 93 -16.96 -8.74 -13.00
C PRO A 93 -16.40 -9.61 -11.88
N VAL A 94 -16.93 -10.81 -11.84
CA VAL A 94 -16.85 -11.83 -10.79
C VAL A 94 -15.97 -13.00 -11.28
N LEU A 95 -15.14 -13.56 -10.37
CA LEU A 95 -14.43 -14.87 -10.34
C LEU A 95 -13.03 -15.02 -11.00
N PRO A 96 -12.18 -16.00 -10.59
CA PRO A 96 -12.18 -16.86 -9.38
C PRO A 96 -10.82 -16.95 -8.62
N GLY A 97 -10.83 -17.15 -7.29
CA GLY A 97 -9.79 -17.94 -6.60
C GLY A 97 -8.46 -17.28 -6.18
N GLY A 98 -8.37 -15.95 -6.08
CA GLY A 98 -7.23 -15.27 -5.45
C GLY A 98 -7.58 -14.81 -4.03
N ALA A 99 -6.69 -15.02 -3.06
CA ALA A 99 -6.82 -14.38 -1.75
C ALA A 99 -7.10 -12.88 -1.92
N PRO A 100 -7.96 -12.26 -1.09
CA PRO A 100 -8.32 -10.86 -1.27
C PRO A 100 -7.06 -10.00 -1.34
N ASP A 101 -7.00 -9.12 -2.35
CA ASP A 101 -5.89 -8.19 -2.53
C ASP A 101 -5.63 -7.41 -1.24
N ASP A 102 -4.37 -7.04 -0.96
CA ASP A 102 -4.00 -6.32 0.26
C ASP A 102 -4.80 -5.02 0.45
N ASN A 103 -5.25 -4.39 -0.64
CA ASN A 103 -6.12 -3.21 -0.60
C ASN A 103 -7.54 -3.56 -0.11
N THR A 104 -8.13 -4.63 -0.63
CA THR A 104 -9.43 -5.15 -0.20
C THR A 104 -9.40 -5.57 1.27
N LYS A 105 -8.32 -6.25 1.68
CA LYS A 105 -8.08 -6.63 3.08
C LYS A 105 -8.07 -5.42 4.01
N LEU A 106 -7.32 -4.36 3.66
CA LEU A 106 -7.30 -3.13 4.44
C LEU A 106 -8.69 -2.49 4.58
N GLN A 107 -9.48 -2.50 3.50
CA GLN A 107 -10.83 -1.94 3.52
C GLN A 107 -11.78 -2.75 4.41
N MET A 108 -11.68 -4.09 4.40
CA MET A 108 -12.45 -4.97 5.30
C MET A 108 -12.07 -4.74 6.76
N VAL A 109 -10.77 -4.59 7.06
CA VAL A 109 -10.28 -4.29 8.42
C VAL A 109 -10.85 -2.97 8.93
N GLN A 110 -10.85 -1.94 8.08
CA GLN A 110 -11.37 -0.63 8.45
C GLN A 110 -12.89 -0.64 8.65
N ALA A 111 -13.63 -1.34 7.79
CA ALA A 111 -15.07 -1.54 7.93
C ALA A 111 -15.41 -2.28 9.24
N MET A 112 -14.64 -3.34 9.55
CA MET A 112 -14.82 -4.10 10.78
C MET A 112 -14.52 -3.29 12.03
N ALA A 113 -13.41 -2.55 12.04
CA ALA A 113 -13.04 -1.66 13.16
C ALA A 113 -14.14 -0.64 13.45
N THR A 114 -14.77 -0.10 12.40
CA THR A 114 -15.85 0.88 12.52
C THR A 114 -17.13 0.24 13.08
N GLN A 115 -17.50 -0.96 12.63
CA GLN A 115 -18.72 -1.63 13.11
C GLN A 115 -18.59 -2.22 14.52
N SER A 116 -17.46 -2.87 14.79
CA SER A 116 -17.16 -3.49 16.09
C SER A 116 -16.72 -2.48 17.15
N ASN A 117 -16.41 -1.24 16.73
CA ASN A 117 -15.75 -0.20 17.52
C ASN A 117 -14.39 -0.65 18.10
N MET A 118 -13.77 -1.64 17.47
CA MET A 118 -12.50 -2.25 17.84
C MET A 118 -11.34 -1.62 17.04
N ASN A 119 -10.11 -1.76 17.48
CA ASN A 119 -8.91 -1.25 16.80
C ASN A 119 -8.63 -2.05 15.51
N LEU A 120 -7.92 -1.44 14.56
CA LEU A 120 -7.50 -2.01 13.29
C LEU A 120 -6.70 -3.31 13.45
N GLU A 121 -5.85 -3.41 14.47
CA GLU A 121 -5.05 -4.63 14.71
C GLU A 121 -5.93 -5.83 15.06
N TRP A 122 -6.91 -5.64 15.94
CA TRP A 122 -7.84 -6.68 16.34
C TRP A 122 -8.85 -7.01 15.25
N SER A 123 -9.27 -6.00 14.49
CA SER A 123 -10.15 -6.17 13.34
C SER A 123 -9.47 -7.00 12.25
N ARG A 124 -8.16 -6.82 12.05
CA ARG A 124 -7.35 -7.68 11.18
C ARG A 124 -7.28 -9.11 11.68
N LYS A 125 -6.97 -9.33 12.96
CA LYS A 125 -6.93 -10.70 13.52
C LYS A 125 -8.27 -11.42 13.34
N CYS A 126 -9.39 -10.75 13.61
CA CYS A 126 -10.72 -11.33 13.44
C CYS A 126 -11.00 -11.75 11.98
N LEU A 127 -10.60 -10.92 11.02
CA LEU A 127 -10.69 -11.26 9.60
C LEU A 127 -9.74 -12.40 9.22
N GLU A 128 -8.52 -12.44 9.74
CA GLU A 128 -7.56 -13.51 9.45
C GLU A 128 -8.06 -14.88 9.93
N GLU A 129 -8.60 -14.96 11.15
CA GLU A 129 -9.13 -16.21 11.73
C GLU A 129 -10.38 -16.72 10.98
N THR A 130 -11.12 -15.83 10.35
CA THR A 130 -12.31 -16.16 9.56
C THR A 130 -12.04 -16.28 8.06
N ASN A 131 -10.77 -16.43 7.66
CA ASN A 131 -10.36 -16.55 6.25
C ASN A 131 -10.76 -15.34 5.39
N TRP A 132 -10.72 -14.14 5.97
CA TRP A 132 -11.12 -12.87 5.35
C TRP A 132 -12.58 -12.85 4.88
N ASP A 133 -13.44 -13.62 5.55
CA ASP A 133 -14.88 -13.63 5.31
C ASP A 133 -15.55 -12.62 6.26
N TYR A 134 -16.04 -11.52 5.69
CA TYR A 134 -16.61 -10.41 6.46
C TYR A 134 -17.84 -10.81 7.29
N GLU A 135 -18.72 -11.63 6.72
CA GLU A 135 -19.96 -12.06 7.36
C GLU A 135 -19.65 -12.98 8.55
N ARG A 136 -18.72 -13.93 8.36
CA ARG A 136 -18.25 -14.80 9.44
C ARG A 136 -17.52 -14.03 10.53
N ALA A 137 -16.69 -13.08 10.16
CA ALA A 137 -15.95 -12.23 11.09
C ALA A 137 -16.88 -11.37 11.95
N ALA A 138 -17.89 -10.74 11.35
CA ALA A 138 -18.88 -9.95 12.08
C ALA A 138 -19.69 -10.82 13.05
N PHE A 139 -20.08 -12.03 12.64
CA PHE A 139 -20.77 -12.99 13.51
C PHE A 139 -19.88 -13.46 14.67
N ALA A 140 -18.64 -13.85 14.38
CA ALA A 140 -17.67 -14.28 15.39
C ALA A 140 -17.42 -13.15 16.41
N PHE A 141 -17.22 -11.91 15.95
CA PHE A 141 -17.10 -10.75 16.82
C PHE A 141 -18.31 -10.60 17.74
N SER A 142 -19.54 -10.66 17.20
CA SER A 142 -20.77 -10.50 17.99
C SER A 142 -20.86 -11.56 19.11
N GLU A 143 -20.50 -12.80 18.80
CA GLU A 143 -20.51 -13.89 19.78
C GLU A 143 -19.40 -13.73 20.85
N LEU A 144 -18.16 -13.40 20.45
CA LEU A 144 -17.08 -13.14 21.41
C LEU A 144 -17.37 -11.93 22.30
N HIS A 145 -18.03 -10.91 21.75
CA HIS A 145 -18.42 -9.71 22.48
C HIS A 145 -19.49 -10.01 23.52
N LYS A 146 -20.53 -10.79 23.18
CA LYS A 146 -21.54 -11.27 24.15
C LYS A 146 -20.91 -12.10 25.27
N GLN A 147 -19.93 -12.94 24.93
CA GLN A 147 -19.21 -13.76 25.90
C GLN A 147 -18.20 -12.96 26.76
N ASN A 148 -18.08 -11.65 26.56
CA ASN A 148 -17.08 -10.79 27.24
C ASN A 148 -15.64 -11.32 27.09
N ARG A 149 -15.35 -11.99 25.98
CA ARG A 149 -14.02 -12.56 25.69
C ARG A 149 -13.14 -11.63 24.87
N ILE A 150 -13.62 -10.43 24.53
CA ILE A 150 -12.85 -9.44 23.79
C ILE A 150 -12.08 -8.58 24.80
N PRO A 151 -10.74 -8.60 24.75
CA PRO A 151 -9.90 -7.82 25.65
C PRO A 151 -10.16 -6.31 25.52
N PRO A 152 -10.06 -5.53 26.62
CA PRO A 152 -10.26 -4.08 26.60
C PRO A 152 -9.26 -3.35 25.68
N GLU A 153 -8.07 -3.91 25.49
CA GLU A 153 -7.05 -3.43 24.54
C GLU A 153 -7.56 -3.40 23.10
N ALA A 154 -8.58 -4.21 22.79
CA ALA A 154 -9.22 -4.22 21.49
C ALA A 154 -10.04 -2.95 21.23
N PHE A 155 -10.50 -2.25 22.25
CA PHE A 155 -11.26 -1.00 22.13
C PHE A 155 -10.40 0.25 22.29
N VAL A 156 -9.11 0.09 22.56
CA VAL A 156 -8.15 1.20 22.65
C VAL A 156 -7.84 1.67 21.23
N LYS A 157 -8.47 2.79 20.82
CA LYS A 157 -8.14 3.51 19.59
C LYS A 157 -6.87 4.34 19.85
N PRO A 158 -5.78 4.11 19.10
CA PRO A 158 -4.61 4.98 19.15
C PRO A 158 -4.89 6.35 18.51
#